data_AF-A0A160TK49-F1
#
_entry.id   AF-A0A160TK49-F1
#
_cell.length_a   1.000
_cell.length_b   1.000
_cell.length_c   1.000
_cell.angle_alpha   90.00
_cell.angle_beta   90.00
_cell.angle_gamma   90.00
#
_symmetry.space_group_name_H-M   'P 1'
#
loop_
_entity.id
_entity.type
_entity.pdbx_description
1 polymer ?
#
loop_
_entity_poly.entity_id
_entity_poly.type
_entity_poly.pdbx_seq_one_letter_code
_entity_poly.pdbx_strand_id
1 'polypeptide(L)' 'MNLSISCDHRVVDGWDAASYVQALRKYLETPVLLFAGA' A
#
# COMPACT_ATOMS: atom_id res chain seq x y z
N MET A 1 -3.48 10.37 5.85
CA MET A 1 -3.68 9.58 7.10
C MET A 1 -2.38 8.90 7.49
N ASN A 2 -2.20 8.53 8.77
CA ASN A 2 -1.05 7.72 9.19
C ASN A 2 -1.35 6.23 8.97
N LEU A 3 -0.48 5.53 8.24
CA LEU A 3 -0.54 4.09 7.98
C LEU A 3 0.77 3.47 8.43
N SER A 4 0.69 2.39 9.21
CA SER A 4 1.84 1.62 9.66
C SER A 4 1.64 0.17 9.26
N ILE A 5 2.70 -0.47 8.77
CA ILE A 5 2.71 -1.90 8.45
C ILE A 5 3.94 -2.55 9.05
N SER A 6 3.80 -3.81 9.47
CA SER A 6 4.92 -4.64 9.92
C SER A 6 5.12 -5.75 8.89
N CYS A 7 6.36 -5.90 8.42
CA CYS A 7 6.73 -6.88 7.41
C CYS A 7 8.01 -7.62 7.82
N ASP A 8 8.10 -8.90 7.48
CA ASP A 8 9.32 -9.70 7.69
C ASP A 8 10.37 -9.30 6.66
N HIS A 9 11.42 -8.63 7.11
CA HIS A 9 12.46 -8.09 6.22
C HIS A 9 13.36 -9.15 5.59
N ARG A 10 13.25 -10.41 6.01
CA ARG A 10 13.92 -11.53 5.32
C ARG A 10 13.27 -11.86 3.99
N VAL A 11 12.03 -11.42 3.77
CA VAL A 11 11.23 -11.70 2.58
C VAL A 11 10.85 -10.43 1.84
N VAL A 12 10.47 -9.37 2.56
CA VAL A 12 9.98 -8.11 1.98
C VAL A 12 10.98 -6.99 2.25
N ASP A 13 11.48 -6.38 1.19
CA ASP A 13 12.40 -5.26 1.33
C ASP A 13 11.67 -3.93 1.67
N GLY A 14 12.45 -2.87 1.91
CA GLY A 14 11.89 -1.57 2.25
C GLY A 14 11.18 -0.87 1.09
N TRP A 15 11.60 -1.14 -0.15
CA TRP A 15 11.02 -0.55 -1.34
C TRP A 15 9.63 -1.13 -1.62
N ASP A 16 9.50 -2.45 -1.53
CA ASP A 16 8.23 -3.17 -1.69
C ASP A 16 7.23 -2.75 -0.62
N ALA A 17 7.66 -2.70 0.65
CA ALA A 17 6.84 -2.22 1.75
C ALA A 17 6.35 -0.77 1.52
N ALA A 18 7.24 0.14 1.12
CA ALA A 18 6.88 1.53 0.86
C ALA A 18 5.95 1.69 -0.35
N SER A 19 6.21 0.95 -1.43
CA SER A 19 5.39 0.97 -2.64
C SER A 19 3.98 0.44 -2.36
N TYR A 20 3.87 -0.65 -1.59
CA TYR A 20 2.60 -1.21 -1.18
C TYR A 20 1.78 -0.23 -0.34
N VAL A 21 2.37 0.40 0.68
CA VAL A 21 1.67 1.38 1.53
C VAL A 21 1.18 2.59 0.73
N GLN A 22 1.98 3.07 -0.23
CA GLN A 22 1.57 4.16 -1.11
C GLN A 22 0.40 3.78 -2.02
N ALA A 23 0.43 2.58 -2.61
CA ALA A 23 -0.66 2.06 -3.42
C ALA A 23 -1.94 1.88 -2.57
N LEU A 24 -1.81 1.29 -1.38
CA LEU A 24 -2.92 1.12 -0.45
C LEU A 24 -3.55 2.47 -0.07
N ARG A 25 -2.72 3.48 0.23
CA ARG A 25 -3.17 4.83 0.52
C ARG A 25 -4.00 5.42 -0.62
N LYS A 26 -3.59 5.25 -1.88
CA LYS A 26 -4.33 5.72 -3.06
C LYS A 26 -5.76 5.16 -3.09
N TYR A 27 -5.93 3.87 -2.83
CA TYR A 27 -7.26 3.25 -2.82
C TYR A 27 -8.09 3.68 -1.60
N LEU A 28 -7.47 3.84 -0.44
CA LEU A 28 -8.17 4.31 0.77
C LEU A 28 -8.63 5.77 0.65
N GLU A 29 -7.83 6.63 0.01
CA GLU A 29 -8.17 8.04 -0.23
C GLU A 29 -9.14 8.21 -1.42
N THR A 30 -9.23 7.24 -2.34
CA THR A 30 -10.16 7.27 -3.47
C THR A 30 -10.78 5.88 -3.74
N PRO A 31 -11.79 5.47 -2.95
CA PRO A 31 -12.32 4.10 -2.98
C PRO A 31 -12.93 3.66 -4.31
N VAL A 32 -13.40 4.58 -5.15
CA VAL A 32 -13.95 4.25 -6.47
C VAL A 32 -12.92 3.54 -7.38
N LEU A 33 -11.62 3.77 -7.15
CA LEU A 33 -10.55 3.12 -7.91
C LEU A 33 -10.50 1.60 -7.70
N LEU A 34 -11.09 1.08 -6.62
CA LEU A 34 -11.22 -0.37 -6.40
C LEU A 34 -12.10 -1.05 -7.45
N PHE A 35 -13.05 -0.31 -8.04
CA PHE A 35 -13.99 -0.83 -9.05
C PHE A 35 -13.63 -0.42 -10.47
N ALA A 36 -12.65 0.46 -10.65
CA ALA A 36 -12.29 1.03 -11.94
C ALA A 36 -11.44 0.09 -12.82
N GLY A 37 -11.01 -1.07 -12.32
CA GLY A 37 -10.28 -2.09 -13.09
C GLY A 37 -8.97 -1.57 -13.69
N ALA A 38 -8.19 -0.85 -12.89
CA ALA A 38 -6.88 -0.33 -13.28
C ALA A 38 -5.92 -1.41 -13.79
#